data_AF-A0A520LRW8-F1
#
_entry.id   AF-A0A520LRW8-F1
#
_cell.length_a   1.000
_cell.length_b   1.000
_cell.length_c   1.000
_cell.angle_alpha   90.00
_cell.angle_beta   90.00
_cell.angle_gamma   90.00
#
_symmetry.space_group_name_H-M   'P 1'
#
loop_
_entity.id
_entity.type
_entity.pdbx_description
1 polymer ?
#
loop_
_entity_poly.entity_id
_entity_poly.type
_entity_poly.pdbx_seq_one_letter_code
_entity_poly.pdbx_strand_id
1 'polypeptide(L)'
;MISYFISRAVLKSSKQVYAGLSFALLIIVGLMTYSKGISILGLHVSATSFSIVILIVTFFETTLLERHITKIKKGEIGSNDKSVEREYNEIFVLIGFGLGGIILSLISGFMVLGEIDIELIFKIIFTVFALIIYMLTFLGVKYANLKVRYAVRGTILSFAMVLLAYFGNSIILINYL
;
A
#
# COMPACT_ATOMS: atom_id res chain seq x y z
N MET A 1 -4.11 2.30 9.73
CA MET A 1 -2.81 2.08 10.42
C MET A 1 -2.98 1.58 11.85
N ILE A 2 -3.70 2.30 12.73
CA ILE A 2 -3.90 1.85 14.12
C ILE A 2 -4.55 0.46 14.20
N SER A 3 -5.57 0.20 13.37
CA SER A 3 -6.23 -1.10 13.27
C SER A 3 -5.27 -2.26 12.96
N TYR A 4 -4.27 -2.02 12.13
CA TYR A 4 -3.24 -3.00 11.79
C TYR A 4 -2.35 -3.31 13.00
N PHE A 5 -1.88 -2.29 13.71
CA PHE A 5 -1.06 -2.49 14.92
C PHE A 5 -1.85 -3.15 16.06
N ILE A 6 -3.11 -2.78 16.26
CA ILE A 6 -4.00 -3.44 17.22
C ILE A 6 -4.17 -4.91 16.85
N SER A 7 -4.49 -5.20 15.59
CA SER A 7 -4.65 -6.58 15.12
C SER A 7 -3.39 -7.41 15.35
N ARG A 8 -2.21 -6.84 15.10
CA ARG A 8 -0.92 -7.50 15.34
C ARG A 8 -0.60 -7.71 16.82
N ALA A 9 -0.98 -6.78 17.69
CA ALA A 9 -0.77 -6.90 19.13
C ALA A 9 -1.72 -7.94 19.76
N VAL A 10 -2.97 -7.99 19.30
CA VAL A 10 -4.02 -8.84 19.87
C VAL A 10 -4.01 -10.25 19.27
N LEU A 11 -3.85 -10.37 17.95
CA LEU A 11 -3.93 -11.65 17.25
C LEU A 11 -2.52 -12.21 17.04
N LYS A 12 -2.12 -13.21 17.83
CA LYS A 12 -0.87 -13.98 17.58
C LYS A 12 -0.94 -14.92 16.36
N SER A 13 -2.03 -14.84 15.60
CA SER A 13 -2.29 -15.73 14.46
C SER A 13 -1.63 -15.22 13.19
N SER A 14 -1.27 -16.14 12.31
CA SER A 14 -0.81 -15.85 10.95
C SER A 14 -1.72 -14.90 10.15
N LYS A 15 -3.03 -14.89 10.45
CA LYS A 15 -4.04 -14.07 9.76
C LYS A 15 -4.16 -12.63 10.28
N GLN A 16 -3.34 -12.22 11.25
CA GLN A 16 -3.40 -10.90 11.90
C GLN A 16 -3.35 -9.73 10.91
N VAL A 17 -2.55 -9.84 9.83
CA VAL A 17 -2.35 -8.75 8.87
C VAL A 17 -3.64 -8.50 8.09
N TYR A 18 -4.25 -9.57 7.58
CA TYR A 18 -5.50 -9.50 6.82
C TYR A 18 -6.67 -9.04 7.69
N ALA A 19 -6.74 -9.47 8.95
CA ALA A 19 -7.75 -8.98 9.89
C ALA A 19 -7.61 -7.47 10.13
N GLY A 20 -6.39 -6.99 10.32
CA GLY A 20 -6.10 -5.56 10.53
C GLY A 20 -6.41 -4.70 9.30
N LEU A 21 -6.14 -5.22 8.10
CA LEU A 21 -6.50 -4.57 6.84
C LEU A 21 -8.01 -4.58 6.59
N SER A 22 -8.70 -5.69 6.87
CA SER A 22 -10.16 -5.75 6.77
C SER A 22 -10.83 -4.74 7.72
N PHE A 23 -10.34 -4.64 8.96
CA PHE A 23 -10.84 -3.64 9.90
C PHE A 23 -10.51 -2.21 9.46
N ALA A 24 -9.33 -1.99 8.86
CA ALA A 24 -8.98 -0.69 8.28
C ALA A 24 -9.95 -0.29 7.16
N LEU A 25 -10.29 -1.23 6.26
CA LEU A 25 -11.23 -1.00 5.18
C LEU A 25 -12.62 -0.63 5.71
N LEU A 26 -13.13 -1.38 6.69
CA LEU A 26 -14.42 -1.11 7.31
C LEU A 26 -14.48 0.28 7.96
N ILE A 27 -13.43 0.68 8.69
CA ILE A 27 -13.33 2.01 9.29
C ILE A 27 -13.34 3.09 8.19
N ILE A 28 -12.49 2.94 7.16
CA ILE A 28 -12.37 3.93 6.09
C ILE A 28 -13.71 4.10 5.37
N VAL A 29 -14.33 3.00 4.94
CA VAL A 29 -15.62 3.03 4.25
C VAL A 29 -16.70 3.59 5.17
N GLY A 30 -16.77 3.16 6.44
CA GLY A 30 -17.75 3.66 7.40
C GLY A 30 -17.64 5.16 7.68
N LEU A 31 -16.42 5.69 7.78
CA LEU A 31 -16.19 7.13 7.95
C LEU A 31 -16.54 7.92 6.69
N MET A 32 -16.25 7.37 5.51
CA MET A 32 -16.56 8.04 4.24
C MET A 32 -18.06 8.01 3.94
N THR A 33 -18.76 6.91 4.24
CA THR A 33 -20.22 6.87 4.13
C THR A 33 -20.90 7.79 5.14
N TYR A 34 -20.37 7.91 6.35
CA TYR A 34 -20.87 8.87 7.34
C TYR A 34 -20.68 10.33 6.90
N SER A 35 -19.51 10.68 6.36
CA SER A 35 -19.18 12.07 6.02
C SER A 35 -19.68 12.54 4.65
N LYS A 36 -19.73 11.65 3.65
CA LYS A 36 -20.02 11.97 2.25
C LYS A 36 -21.20 11.17 1.68
N GLY A 37 -21.88 10.36 2.49
CA GLY A 37 -22.94 9.45 2.04
C GLY A 37 -22.41 8.35 1.11
N ILE A 38 -23.32 7.64 0.45
CA ILE A 38 -22.98 6.68 -0.62
C ILE A 38 -22.76 7.49 -1.91
N SER A 39 -21.56 8.08 -2.05
CA SER A 39 -21.18 8.89 -3.20
C SER A 39 -19.93 8.36 -3.90
N ILE A 40 -19.80 8.67 -5.19
CA ILE A 40 -18.64 8.31 -6.01
C ILE A 40 -17.35 8.95 -5.48
N LEU A 41 -17.43 10.19 -4.97
CA LEU A 41 -16.32 10.84 -4.27
C LEU A 41 -15.94 10.08 -2.99
N GLY A 42 -16.92 9.69 -2.16
CA GLY A 42 -16.65 8.91 -0.94
C GLY A 42 -15.99 7.56 -1.25
N LEU A 43 -16.40 6.91 -2.33
CA LEU A 43 -15.82 5.66 -2.81
C LEU A 43 -14.38 5.86 -3.31
N HIS A 44 -14.11 6.90 -4.09
CA HIS A 44 -12.77 7.24 -4.55
C HIS A 44 -11.82 7.53 -3.39
N VAL A 45 -12.23 8.39 -2.45
CA VAL A 45 -11.41 8.73 -1.28
C VAL A 45 -11.18 7.48 -0.41
N SER A 46 -12.17 6.59 -0.30
CA SER A 46 -12.00 5.30 0.40
C SER A 46 -10.98 4.41 -0.29
N ALA A 47 -11.08 4.24 -1.61
CA ALA A 47 -10.17 3.40 -2.40
C ALA A 47 -8.72 3.93 -2.31
N THR A 48 -8.54 5.24 -2.46
CA THR A 48 -7.23 5.91 -2.32
C THR A 48 -6.65 5.73 -0.92
N SER A 49 -7.44 6.03 0.12
CA SER A 49 -7.00 5.93 1.52
C SER A 49 -6.61 4.49 1.87
N PHE A 50 -7.39 3.52 1.41
CA PHE A 50 -7.10 2.11 1.66
C PHE A 50 -5.86 1.63 0.92
N SER A 51 -5.62 2.11 -0.30
CA SER A 51 -4.41 1.81 -1.08
C SER A 51 -3.14 2.30 -0.37
N ILE A 52 -3.19 3.52 0.17
CA ILE A 52 -2.11 4.07 0.99
C ILE A 52 -1.86 3.19 2.22
N VAL A 53 -2.92 2.75 2.91
CA VAL A 53 -2.79 1.86 4.07
C VAL A 53 -2.14 0.52 3.69
N ILE A 54 -2.53 -0.10 2.58
CA ILE A 54 -1.93 -1.35 2.11
C ILE A 54 -0.45 -1.15 1.79
N LEU A 55 -0.08 -0.06 1.10
CA LEU A 55 1.32 0.22 0.76
C LEU A 55 2.18 0.38 2.03
N ILE A 56 1.68 1.10 3.03
CA ILE A 56 2.38 1.27 4.30
C ILE A 56 2.51 -0.07 5.04
N VAL A 57 1.45 -0.86 5.13
CA VAL A 57 1.49 -2.19 5.77
C VAL A 57 2.46 -3.11 5.04
N THR A 58 2.45 -3.10 3.71
CA THR A 58 3.39 -3.86 2.88
C THR A 58 4.83 -3.46 3.18
N PHE A 59 5.12 -2.16 3.26
CA PHE A 59 6.44 -1.66 3.65
C PHE A 59 6.88 -2.16 5.03
N PHE A 60 6.00 -2.11 6.03
CA PHE A 60 6.30 -2.59 7.38
C PHE A 60 6.58 -4.10 7.42
N GLU A 61 5.69 -4.93 6.85
CA GLU A 61 5.89 -6.39 6.84
C GLU A 61 7.17 -6.78 6.12
N THR A 62 7.47 -6.07 5.04
CA THR A 62 8.68 -6.32 4.26
C THR A 62 9.95 -5.96 5.02
N THR A 63 9.96 -4.84 5.74
CA THR A 63 11.09 -4.45 6.61
C THR A 63 11.30 -5.47 7.73
N LEU A 64 10.20 -6.03 8.27
CA LEU A 64 10.27 -7.04 9.33
C LEU A 64 10.83 -8.36 8.83
N LEU A 65 10.45 -8.77 7.62
CA LEU A 65 11.03 -9.95 6.97
C LEU A 65 12.53 -9.78 6.70
N GLU A 66 12.98 -8.60 6.27
CA GLU A 66 14.42 -8.34 6.07
C GLU A 66 15.20 -8.44 7.38
N ARG A 67 14.64 -7.92 8.48
CA ARG A 67 15.22 -8.09 9.82
C ARG A 67 15.24 -9.56 10.23
N HIS A 68 14.18 -10.31 9.97
CA HIS A 68 14.11 -11.73 10.27
C HIS A 68 15.17 -12.54 9.49
N ILE A 69 15.31 -12.32 8.19
CA ILE A 69 16.36 -12.96 7.36
C ILE A 69 17.76 -12.60 7.89
N THR A 70 17.95 -11.37 8.35
CA THR A 70 19.24 -10.93 8.90
C THR A 70 19.55 -11.64 10.22
N LYS A 71 18.56 -11.86 11.09
CA LYS A 71 18.71 -12.65 12.33
C LYS A 71 19.05 -14.10 12.04
N ILE A 72 18.37 -14.73 11.09
CA ILE A 72 18.68 -16.10 10.65
C ILE A 72 20.13 -16.21 10.16
N LYS A 73 20.59 -15.25 9.35
CA LYS A 73 21.99 -15.21 8.88
C LYS A 73 23.01 -15.04 10.01
N LYS A 74 22.62 -14.44 11.13
CA LYS A 74 23.42 -14.30 12.35
C LYS A 74 23.33 -15.50 13.29
N GLY A 75 22.51 -16.51 12.97
CA GLY A 75 22.26 -17.67 13.82
C GLY A 75 21.24 -17.44 14.95
N GLU A 76 20.59 -16.27 15.00
CA GLU A 76 19.58 -15.90 15.99
C GLU A 76 18.19 -16.38 15.54
N ILE A 77 17.93 -17.69 15.62
CA ILE A 77 16.65 -18.29 15.19
C ILE A 77 15.74 -18.49 16.41
N GLY A 78 14.60 -17.79 16.45
CA GLY A 78 13.55 -18.03 17.43
C GLY A 78 12.75 -19.29 17.08
N SER A 79 12.38 -20.09 18.08
CA SER A 79 11.68 -21.37 17.87
C SER A 79 10.20 -21.24 17.45
N ASN A 80 9.66 -20.01 17.40
CA ASN A 80 8.25 -19.73 17.14
C ASN A 80 8.03 -18.70 16.02
N ASP A 81 9.07 -18.43 15.23
CA ASP A 81 9.00 -17.50 14.10
C ASP A 81 8.35 -18.16 12.88
N LYS A 82 7.59 -17.39 12.08
CA LYS A 82 7.00 -17.88 10.83
C LYS A 82 8.11 -18.32 9.87
N SER A 83 7.86 -19.26 8.96
CA SER A 83 8.87 -19.54 7.93
C SER A 83 9.05 -18.32 7.01
N VAL A 84 10.31 -18.08 6.60
CA VAL A 84 10.67 -17.00 5.66
C VAL A 84 9.86 -17.09 4.37
N GLU A 85 9.63 -18.30 3.86
CA GLU A 85 8.83 -18.54 2.66
C GLU A 85 7.36 -18.11 2.84
N ARG A 86 6.79 -18.36 4.03
CA ARG A 86 5.42 -17.96 4.34
C ARG A 86 5.30 -16.44 4.43
N GLU A 87 6.22 -15.77 5.12
CA GLU A 87 6.24 -14.30 5.18
C GLU A 87 6.38 -13.69 3.79
N TYR A 88 7.20 -14.30 2.92
CA TYR A 88 7.30 -13.90 1.53
C TYR A 88 5.99 -14.04 0.76
N ASN A 89 5.29 -15.16 0.92
CA ASN A 89 4.00 -15.36 0.26
C ASN A 89 2.94 -14.36 0.77
N GLU A 90 2.90 -14.09 2.07
CA GLU A 90 2.02 -13.07 2.67
C GLU A 90 2.30 -11.68 2.07
N ILE A 91 3.58 -11.28 1.94
CA ILE A 91 3.96 -10.02 1.29
C ILE A 91 3.56 -10.01 -0.18
N PHE A 92 3.76 -11.11 -0.91
CA PHE A 92 3.39 -11.18 -2.33
C PHE A 92 1.88 -10.96 -2.53
N VAL A 93 1.06 -11.56 -1.67
CA VAL A 93 -0.40 -11.34 -1.67
C VAL A 93 -0.75 -9.90 -1.33
N LEU A 94 -0.08 -9.29 -0.34
CA LEU A 94 -0.24 -7.87 0.00
C LEU A 94 0.10 -6.94 -1.17
N ILE A 95 1.17 -7.26 -1.91
CA ILE A 95 1.53 -6.55 -3.13
C ILE A 95 0.40 -6.68 -4.15
N GLY A 96 -0.16 -7.86 -4.36
CA GLY A 96 -1.32 -8.05 -5.24
C GLY A 96 -2.51 -7.15 -4.85
N PHE A 97 -2.88 -7.11 -3.57
CA PHE A 97 -3.96 -6.26 -3.08
C PHE A 97 -3.65 -4.76 -3.23
N GLY A 98 -2.41 -4.35 -2.99
CA GLY A 98 -1.99 -2.96 -3.18
C GLY A 98 -2.11 -2.52 -4.63
N LEU A 99 -1.80 -3.41 -5.58
CA LEU A 99 -1.91 -3.13 -7.03
C LEU A 99 -3.37 -2.93 -7.39
N GLY A 100 -4.25 -3.83 -6.92
CA GLY A 100 -5.70 -3.69 -7.08
C GLY A 100 -6.22 -2.38 -6.50
N GLY A 101 -5.72 -1.97 -5.33
CA GLY A 101 -6.05 -0.69 -4.72
C GLY A 101 -5.69 0.51 -5.59
N ILE A 102 -4.44 0.59 -6.07
CA ILE A 102 -3.98 1.69 -6.93
C ILE A 102 -4.80 1.75 -8.23
N ILE A 103 -5.08 0.60 -8.85
CA ILE A 103 -5.93 0.53 -10.04
C ILE A 103 -7.33 1.06 -9.74
N LEU A 104 -7.94 0.63 -8.63
CA LEU A 104 -9.27 1.08 -8.24
C LEU A 104 -9.29 2.59 -7.93
N SER A 105 -8.25 3.10 -7.26
CA SER A 105 -8.07 4.52 -6.99
C SER A 105 -7.95 5.33 -8.30
N LEU A 106 -7.21 4.83 -9.29
CA LEU A 106 -7.05 5.48 -10.58
C LEU A 106 -8.37 5.50 -11.36
N ILE A 107 -9.04 4.36 -11.50
CA ILE A 107 -10.34 4.24 -12.20
C ILE A 107 -11.38 5.14 -11.54
N SER A 108 -11.52 5.06 -10.22
CA SER A 108 -12.47 5.91 -9.49
C SER A 108 -12.08 7.39 -9.55
N GLY A 109 -10.80 7.72 -9.65
CA GLY A 109 -10.32 9.10 -9.83
C GLY A 109 -10.78 9.69 -11.15
N PHE A 110 -10.74 8.92 -12.24
CA PHE A 110 -11.29 9.33 -13.54
C PHE A 110 -12.80 9.62 -13.48
N MET A 111 -13.54 8.92 -12.61
CA MET A 111 -14.99 9.13 -12.45
C MET A 111 -15.35 10.36 -11.61
N VAL A 112 -14.39 10.91 -10.86
CA VAL A 112 -14.58 12.08 -9.98
C VAL A 112 -13.86 13.31 -10.54
N LEU A 113 -13.40 13.27 -11.80
CA LEU A 113 -12.73 14.40 -12.42
C LEU A 113 -13.67 15.62 -12.44
N GLY A 114 -13.20 16.69 -11.80
CA GLY A 114 -13.75 18.04 -11.94
C GLY A 114 -12.97 18.80 -13.00
N GLU A 115 -12.75 20.09 -12.75
CA GLU A 115 -11.90 20.92 -13.59
C GLU A 115 -10.44 20.43 -13.58
N ILE A 116 -9.81 20.45 -14.75
CA ILE A 116 -8.44 19.95 -14.92
C ILE A 116 -7.46 21.06 -14.56
N ASP A 117 -7.03 21.05 -13.31
CA ASP A 117 -5.99 21.93 -12.80
C ASP A 117 -4.61 21.26 -12.84
N ILE A 118 -3.55 22.08 -12.73
CA ILE A 118 -2.15 21.62 -12.67
C ILE A 118 -1.96 20.60 -11.53
N GLU A 119 -2.60 20.80 -10.38
CA GLU A 119 -2.59 19.83 -9.27
C GLU A 119 -3.04 18.44 -9.72
N LEU A 120 -4.18 18.39 -10.42
CA LEU A 120 -4.80 17.14 -10.83
C LEU A 120 -3.93 16.42 -11.86
N ILE A 121 -3.31 17.17 -12.78
CA ILE A 121 -2.36 16.64 -13.76
C ILE A 121 -1.17 15.97 -13.06
N PHE A 122 -0.54 16.64 -12.08
CA PHE A 122 0.57 16.03 -11.32
C PHE A 122 0.13 14.78 -10.55
N LYS A 123 -1.04 14.81 -9.91
CA LYS A 123 -1.59 13.66 -9.17
C LYS A 123 -1.79 12.45 -10.08
N ILE A 124 -2.32 12.65 -11.28
CA ILE A 124 -2.49 11.60 -12.28
C ILE A 124 -1.13 11.05 -12.72
N ILE A 125 -0.17 11.91 -13.09
CA ILE A 125 1.15 11.50 -13.57
C ILE A 125 1.87 10.64 -12.53
N PHE A 126 1.98 11.11 -11.28
CA PHE A 126 2.66 10.37 -10.22
C PHE A 126 1.95 9.06 -9.85
N THR A 127 0.61 9.03 -9.88
CA THR A 127 -0.15 7.80 -9.62
C THR A 127 0.04 6.78 -10.75
N VAL A 128 0.12 7.21 -12.00
CA VAL A 128 0.43 6.34 -13.15
C VAL A 128 1.87 5.79 -13.04
N PHE A 129 2.85 6.61 -12.69
CA PHE A 129 4.21 6.13 -12.43
C PHE A 129 4.25 5.10 -11.30
N ALA A 130 3.55 5.38 -10.20
CA ALA A 130 3.42 4.44 -9.09
C ALA A 130 2.85 3.10 -9.57
N LEU A 131 1.80 3.12 -10.40
CA LEU A 131 1.17 1.94 -10.98
C LEU A 131 2.15 1.14 -11.85
N ILE A 132 2.89 1.81 -12.74
CA ILE A 132 3.87 1.16 -13.62
C ILE A 132 4.95 0.44 -12.79
N ILE A 133 5.55 1.14 -11.83
CA ILE A 133 6.59 0.57 -10.95
C ILE A 133 6.04 -0.65 -10.20
N TYR A 134 4.81 -0.54 -9.67
CA TYR A 134 4.19 -1.60 -8.90
C TYR A 134 3.83 -2.82 -9.75
N MET A 135 3.35 -2.59 -10.98
CA MET A 135 3.05 -3.64 -11.95
C MET A 135 4.33 -4.37 -12.38
N LEU A 136 5.40 -3.64 -12.71
CA LEU A 136 6.71 -4.23 -13.00
C LEU A 136 7.24 -5.04 -11.81
N THR A 137 7.05 -4.55 -10.59
CA THR A 137 7.43 -5.25 -9.37
C THR A 137 6.69 -6.57 -9.22
N PHE A 138 5.36 -6.54 -9.41
CA PHE A 138 4.52 -7.73 -9.33
C PHE A 138 4.89 -8.77 -10.41
N LEU A 139 5.05 -8.34 -11.67
CA LEU A 139 5.48 -9.21 -12.76
C LEU A 139 6.86 -9.79 -12.52
N GLY A 140 7.81 -8.97 -12.05
CA GLY A 140 9.17 -9.39 -11.78
C GLY A 140 9.27 -10.46 -10.69
N VAL A 141 8.43 -10.37 -9.65
CA VAL A 141 8.34 -11.43 -8.63
C VAL A 141 7.65 -12.67 -9.18
N LYS A 142 6.53 -12.50 -9.89
CA LYS A 142 5.68 -13.62 -10.34
C LYS A 142 6.29 -14.45 -11.47
N TYR A 143 6.92 -13.80 -12.45
CA TYR A 143 7.36 -14.44 -13.69
C TYR A 143 8.88 -14.49 -13.85
N ALA A 144 9.62 -13.53 -13.28
CA ALA A 144 11.08 -13.46 -13.42
C ALA A 144 11.84 -14.03 -12.20
N ASN A 145 11.14 -14.65 -11.23
CA ASN A 145 11.71 -15.18 -9.99
C ASN A 145 12.65 -14.17 -9.29
N LEU A 146 12.34 -12.87 -9.39
CA LEU A 146 13.16 -11.85 -8.74
C LEU A 146 13.16 -12.10 -7.23
N LYS A 147 14.37 -12.07 -6.66
CA LYS A 147 14.53 -12.12 -5.20
C LYS A 147 13.66 -11.02 -4.60
N VAL A 148 12.84 -11.37 -3.62
CA VAL A 148 11.84 -10.46 -3.06
C VAL A 148 12.46 -9.18 -2.49
N ARG A 149 13.77 -9.17 -2.15
CA ARG A 149 14.55 -7.94 -1.86
C ARG A 149 14.38 -6.82 -2.91
N TYR A 150 14.18 -7.18 -4.18
CA TYR A 150 13.94 -6.22 -5.26
C TYR A 150 12.48 -5.76 -5.31
N ALA A 151 11.54 -6.62 -4.90
CA ALA A 151 10.15 -6.26 -4.73
C ALA A 151 9.95 -5.21 -3.63
N VAL A 152 10.74 -5.33 -2.56
CA VAL A 152 10.79 -4.32 -1.48
C VAL A 152 11.12 -2.94 -2.02
N ARG A 153 12.18 -2.86 -2.84
CA ARG A 153 12.64 -1.59 -3.40
C ARG A 153 11.60 -1.00 -4.35
N GLY A 154 10.96 -1.84 -5.18
CA GLY A 154 9.90 -1.41 -6.09
C GLY A 154 8.64 -0.94 -5.37
N THR A 155 8.21 -1.64 -4.31
CA THR A 155 7.05 -1.26 -3.49
C THR A 155 7.28 0.05 -2.74
N ILE A 156 8.48 0.27 -2.18
CA ILE A 156 8.88 1.55 -1.56
C ILE A 156 8.85 2.68 -2.59
N LEU A 157 9.40 2.46 -3.78
CA LEU A 157 9.44 3.48 -4.82
C LEU A 157 8.03 3.85 -5.28
N SER A 158 7.14 2.86 -5.48
CA SER A 158 5.74 3.12 -5.81
C SER A 158 5.02 3.88 -4.69
N PHE A 159 5.23 3.50 -3.43
CA PHE A 159 4.68 4.23 -2.29
C PHE A 159 5.15 5.69 -2.26
N ALA A 160 6.45 5.95 -2.50
CA ALA A 160 6.98 7.30 -2.57
C ALA A 160 6.33 8.12 -3.70
N MET A 161 6.08 7.50 -4.86
CA MET A 161 5.37 8.15 -5.96
C MET A 161 3.91 8.49 -5.60
N VAL A 162 3.20 7.59 -4.92
CA VAL A 162 1.84 7.89 -4.41
C VAL A 162 1.89 9.04 -3.41
N LEU A 163 2.84 9.05 -2.47
CA LEU A 163 3.00 10.17 -1.53
C LEU A 163 3.28 11.48 -2.25
N LEU A 164 4.15 11.49 -3.27
CA LEU A 164 4.41 12.68 -4.09
C LEU A 164 3.15 13.16 -4.82
N ALA A 165 2.29 12.25 -5.30
CA ALA A 165 1.03 12.61 -5.94
C ALA A 165 0.10 13.42 -5.01
N TYR A 166 0.10 13.14 -3.71
CA TYR A 166 -0.78 13.78 -2.72
C TYR A 166 -0.11 14.92 -1.95
N PHE A 167 1.18 14.80 -1.60
CA PHE A 167 1.92 15.81 -0.83
C PHE A 167 2.78 16.75 -1.68
N GLY A 168 3.27 16.30 -2.84
CA GLY A 168 4.05 17.14 -3.76
C GLY A 168 3.27 18.37 -4.22
N ASN A 169 1.94 18.26 -4.21
CA ASN A 169 1.03 19.37 -4.43
C ASN A 169 1.22 20.53 -3.43
N SER A 170 1.30 20.27 -2.13
CA SER A 170 1.43 21.34 -1.12
C SER A 170 2.76 22.09 -1.20
N ILE A 171 3.85 21.42 -1.61
CA ILE A 171 5.19 22.02 -1.63
C ILE A 171 5.41 22.90 -2.87
N ILE A 172 4.88 22.49 -4.02
CA ILE A 172 5.02 23.24 -5.28
C ILE A 172 4.06 24.43 -5.30
N LEU A 173 2.84 24.28 -4.79
CA LEU A 173 1.82 25.35 -4.79
C LEU A 173 2.16 26.49 -3.81
N ILE A 174 2.72 26.20 -2.64
CA ILE A 174 3.12 27.22 -1.65
C ILE A 174 4.29 28.10 -2.15
N ASN A 175 5.11 27.60 -3.06
CA ASN A 175 6.33 28.29 -3.51
C ASN A 175 6.21 28.97 -4.87
N TYR A 176 5.18 28.69 -5.67
CA TYR A 176 5.06 29.17 -7.05
C TYR A 176 3.71 29.86 -7.40
N LEU A 177 2.86 30.10 -6.40
CA LEU A 177 1.64 30.92 -6.45
C LEU A 177 1.59 31.82 -5.21
#